data_AF-M3GWE2-F1
#
_entry.id   AF-M3GWE2-F1
#
_cell.length_a   1.000
_cell.length_b   1.000
_cell.length_c   1.000
_cell.angle_alpha   90.00
_cell.angle_beta   90.00
_cell.angle_gamma   90.00
#
_symmetry.space_group_name_H-M   'P 1'
#
loop_
_entity.id
_entity.type
_entity.pdbx_description
1 polymer ?
#
loop_
_entity_poly.entity_id
_entity_poly.type
_entity_poly.pdbx_seq_one_letter_code
_entity_poly.pdbx_strand_id
1 'polypeptide(L)'
;MKFKINPKLLIELRENLLSWFQKNKRKLPFRINKNAYRIWVSEIMLQQTRVAAMLPIYETFLKRFPDPKALQDASEEEVMKYWKGLGYYSRATKFKKGAELLVRKI
;
A
#
# COMPACT_ATOMS: atom_id res chain seq x y z
N MET A 1 -15.32 -14.73 27.69
CA MET A 1 -16.49 -13.82 27.68
C MET A 1 -16.88 -13.54 26.23
N LYS A 2 -18.08 -13.92 25.77
CA LYS A 2 -18.55 -13.63 24.40
C LYS A 2 -19.41 -12.37 24.44
N PHE A 3 -18.90 -11.25 23.94
CA PHE A 3 -19.72 -10.07 23.72
C PHE A 3 -20.69 -10.34 22.57
N LYS A 4 -22.00 -10.38 22.85
CA LYS A 4 -23.02 -10.36 21.80
C LYS A 4 -23.20 -8.91 21.35
N ILE A 5 -22.68 -8.58 20.17
CA ILE A 5 -22.92 -7.26 19.58
C ILE A 5 -24.35 -7.25 19.02
N ASN A 6 -25.12 -6.21 19.35
CA ASN A 6 -26.46 -6.01 18.83
C ASN A 6 -26.42 -5.85 17.30
N PRO A 7 -27.13 -6.68 16.51
CA PRO A 7 -27.14 -6.59 15.05
C PRO A 7 -27.60 -5.22 14.52
N LYS A 8 -28.56 -4.58 15.20
CA LYS A 8 -29.04 -3.23 14.83
C LYS A 8 -27.92 -2.20 14.94
N LEU A 9 -27.15 -2.27 16.03
CA LEU A 9 -26.01 -1.37 16.25
C LEU A 9 -24.91 -1.58 15.20
N LEU A 10 -24.68 -2.82 14.74
CA LEU A 10 -23.70 -3.10 13.68
C LEU A 10 -24.08 -2.49 12.33
N ILE A 11 -25.37 -2.53 11.98
CA ILE A 11 -25.89 -1.94 10.75
C ILE A 11 -25.70 -0.42 10.82
N GLU A 12 -26.18 0.20 11.89
CA GLU A 12 -26.09 1.65 12.10
C GLU A 12 -24.63 2.14 12.10
N LEU A 13 -23.72 1.42 12.76
CA LEU A 13 -22.29 1.75 12.76
C LEU A 13 -21.71 1.73 11.35
N ARG A 14 -22.03 0.72 10.54
CA ARG A 14 -21.51 0.60 9.16
C ARG A 14 -22.04 1.72 8.29
N GLU A 15 -23.33 2.01 8.34
CA GLU A 15 -23.96 3.08 7.57
C GLU A 15 -23.36 4.44 7.91
N ASN A 16 -23.24 4.75 9.21
CA ASN A 16 -22.66 6.00 9.68
C ASN A 16 -21.18 6.13 9.27
N LEU A 17 -20.39 5.07 9.43
CA LEU A 17 -18.98 5.07 9.06
C LEU A 17 -18.79 5.25 7.54
N LEU A 18 -19.56 4.54 6.72
CA LEU A 18 -19.48 4.64 5.26
C LEU A 18 -19.94 6.01 4.77
N SER A 19 -21.03 6.55 5.32
CA SER A 19 -21.53 7.90 5.00
C SER A 19 -20.49 8.97 5.33
N TRP A 20 -19.90 8.90 6.54
CA TRP A 20 -18.82 9.80 6.92
C TRP A 20 -17.61 9.65 6.01
N PHE A 21 -17.18 8.43 5.69
CA PHE A 21 -16.02 8.19 4.84
C PHE A 21 -16.23 8.74 3.43
N GLN A 22 -17.42 8.58 2.84
CA GLN A 22 -17.72 9.13 1.52
C GLN A 22 -17.55 10.65 1.47
N LYS A 23 -17.97 11.35 2.53
CA LYS A 23 -17.91 12.82 2.64
C LYS A 23 -16.53 13.34 3.02
N ASN A 24 -15.79 12.63 3.87
CA ASN A 24 -14.59 13.15 4.54
C ASN A 24 -13.27 12.46 4.11
N LYS A 25 -13.31 11.44 3.25
CA LYS A 25 -12.09 10.75 2.80
C LYS A 25 -11.11 11.72 2.14
N ARG A 26 -9.84 11.62 2.55
CA ARG A 26 -8.73 12.28 1.86
C ARG A 26 -8.55 11.72 0.45
N LYS A 27 -8.27 12.60 -0.52
CA LYS A 27 -7.84 12.23 -1.87
C LYS A 27 -6.39 11.72 -1.78
N LEU A 28 -6.21 10.42 -1.88
CA LEU A 28 -4.89 9.77 -1.87
C LEU A 28 -4.67 9.06 -3.22
N PRO A 29 -3.51 9.18 -3.87
CA PRO A 29 -3.28 8.63 -5.21
C PRO A 29 -3.59 7.14 -5.33
N PHE A 30 -3.23 6.34 -4.33
CA PHE A 30 -3.49 4.90 -4.25
C PHE A 30 -4.96 4.54 -3.97
N ARG A 31 -5.82 5.50 -3.63
CA ARG A 31 -7.27 5.29 -3.48
C ARG A 31 -8.07 5.62 -4.75
N ILE A 32 -7.47 6.36 -5.69
CA ILE A 32 -8.11 6.76 -6.94
C ILE A 32 -7.93 5.65 -7.98
N ASN A 33 -6.72 5.12 -8.10
CA ASN A 33 -6.40 4.02 -9.00
C ASN A 33 -6.43 2.68 -8.24
N LYS A 34 -7.39 1.81 -8.57
CA LYS A 34 -7.59 0.50 -7.92
C LYS A 34 -6.71 -0.63 -8.46
N ASN A 35 -5.63 -0.31 -9.18
CA ASN A 35 -4.68 -1.31 -9.63
C ASN A 35 -4.04 -2.05 -8.44
N ALA A 36 -4.04 -3.39 -8.49
CA ALA A 36 -3.59 -4.24 -7.39
C ALA A 36 -2.12 -4.00 -7.00
N TYR A 37 -1.22 -3.79 -7.96
CA TYR A 37 0.19 -3.50 -7.69
C TYR A 37 0.35 -2.14 -6.99
N ARG A 38 -0.36 -1.11 -7.46
CA ARG A 38 -0.34 0.22 -6.84
C ARG A 38 -0.87 0.22 -5.40
N ILE A 39 -1.89 -0.58 -5.13
CA ILE A 39 -2.41 -0.81 -3.77
C ILE A 39 -1.34 -1.52 -2.95
N TRP A 40 -0.77 -2.61 -3.45
CA TRP A 40 0.26 -3.39 -2.75
C TRP A 40 1.48 -2.54 -2.37
N VAL A 41 2.02 -1.73 -3.30
CA VAL A 41 3.10 -0.77 -3.02
C VAL A 41 2.70 0.17 -1.88
N SER A 42 1.49 0.75 -1.95
CA SER A 42 1.04 1.71 -0.94
C SER A 42 0.94 1.11 0.46
N GLU A 43 0.41 -0.10 0.57
CA GLU A 43 0.22 -0.78 1.85
C GLU A 43 1.56 -1.15 2.49
N ILE A 44 2.54 -1.63 1.71
CA ILE A 44 3.88 -1.95 2.23
C ILE A 44 4.61 -0.67 2.69
N MET A 45 4.53 0.41 1.92
CA MET A 45 5.17 1.68 2.29
C MET A 45 4.54 2.32 3.54
N LEU A 46 3.23 2.14 3.76
CA LEU A 46 2.52 2.72 4.91
C LEU A 46 2.74 1.97 6.23
N GLN A 47 3.36 0.78 6.21
CA GLN A 47 3.71 0.06 7.42
C GLN A 47 4.66 0.88 8.30
N GLN A 48 4.18 1.33 9.46
CA GLN A 48 4.97 2.16 10.39
C GLN A 48 5.55 3.42 9.73
N THR A 49 4.85 4.00 8.75
CA THR A 49 5.25 5.26 8.10
C THR A 49 4.03 6.17 7.90
N ARG A 50 4.22 7.49 8.02
CA ARG A 50 3.14 8.47 7.85
C ARG A 50 2.87 8.72 6.36
N VAL A 51 1.60 8.94 6.01
CA VAL A 51 1.18 9.25 4.62
C VAL A 51 1.99 10.40 4.02
N ALA A 52 2.19 11.50 4.75
CA ALA A 52 2.91 12.67 4.24
C ALA A 52 4.36 12.37 3.86
N ALA A 53 5.05 11.51 4.62
CA ALA A 53 6.42 11.11 4.33
C ALA A 53 6.49 10.11 3.15
N MET A 54 5.47 9.27 3.02
CA MET A 54 5.40 8.23 2.00
C MET A 54 5.05 8.74 0.61
N LEU A 55 4.15 9.74 0.48
CA LEU A 55 3.62 10.20 -0.81
C LEU A 55 4.68 10.53 -1.88
N PRO A 56 5.72 11.36 -1.62
CA PRO A 56 6.72 11.67 -2.66
C PRO A 56 7.54 10.44 -3.08
N ILE A 57 7.78 9.51 -2.16
CA ILE A 57 8.52 8.28 -2.43
C ILE A 57 7.64 7.32 -3.24
N TYR A 58 6.35 7.19 -2.91
CA TYR A 58 5.39 6.39 -3.65
C TYR A 58 5.29 6.80 -5.13
N GLU A 59 5.25 8.11 -5.41
CA GLU A 59 5.16 8.61 -6.78
C GLU A 59 6.42 8.34 -7.59
N THR A 60 7.61 8.57 -7.02
CA THR A 60 8.88 8.31 -7.70
C THR A 60 9.15 6.82 -7.87
N PHE A 61 8.81 6.01 -6.86
CA PHE A 61 8.91 4.56 -6.92
C PHE A 61 8.05 3.97 -8.04
N LEU A 62 6.78 4.38 -8.15
CA LEU A 62 5.89 3.87 -9.20
C LEU A 62 6.22 4.39 -10.61
N LYS A 63 6.89 5.53 -10.73
CA LYS A 63 7.43 5.98 -12.03
C LYS A 63 8.56 5.05 -12.48
N ARG A 64 9.41 4.59 -11.55
CA ARG A 64 10.53 3.70 -11.86
C ARG A 64 10.11 2.23 -12.01
N PHE A 65 9.25 1.75 -11.12
CA PHE A 65 8.75 0.39 -11.08
C PHE A 65 7.23 0.44 -11.28
N PRO A 66 6.73 0.54 -12.52
CA PRO A 66 5.30 0.65 -12.80
C PRO A 66 4.52 -0.64 -12.56
N ASP A 67 5.19 -1.79 -12.56
CA ASP A 67 4.60 -3.12 -12.44
C ASP A 67 5.56 -4.11 -11.72
N PRO A 68 5.09 -5.33 -11.37
CA PRO A 68 5.93 -6.33 -10.72
C PRO A 68 7.14 -6.78 -11.54
N LYS A 69 7.05 -6.77 -12.88
CA LYS A 69 8.14 -7.21 -13.76
C LYS A 69 9.30 -6.21 -13.71
N ALA A 70 9.00 -4.92 -13.81
CA ALA A 70 9.97 -3.85 -13.66
C ALA A 70 10.65 -3.85 -12.28
N LEU A 71 9.92 -4.22 -11.22
CA LEU A 71 10.49 -4.36 -9.87
C LEU A 71 11.37 -5.61 -9.72
N GLN A 72 10.97 -6.74 -10.31
CA GLN A 72 11.79 -7.95 -10.33
C GLN A 72 13.14 -7.69 -11.01
N ASP A 73 13.10 -7.05 -12.18
CA ASP A 73 14.27 -6.91 -13.05
C ASP A 73 15.28 -5.86 -12.53
N ALA A 74 14.90 -5.11 -11.49
CA ALA A 74 15.78 -4.15 -10.81
C ALA A 74 16.80 -4.83 -9.89
N SER A 75 17.95 -4.20 -9.68
CA SER A 75 18.89 -4.64 -8.64
C SER A 75 18.37 -4.29 -7.24
N GLU A 76 18.82 -5.00 -6.20
CA GLU A 76 18.44 -4.65 -4.83
C GLU A 76 18.90 -3.23 -4.45
N GLU A 77 20.10 -2.83 -4.88
CA GLU A 77 20.64 -1.49 -4.67
C GLU A 77 19.74 -0.41 -5.27
N GLU A 78 19.24 -0.63 -6.49
CA GLU A 78 18.34 0.29 -7.14
C GLU A 78 17.00 0.40 -6.39
N VAL A 79 16.45 -0.73 -5.94
CA VAL A 79 15.23 -0.71 -5.11
C VAL A 79 15.47 0.07 -3.82
N MET A 80 16.62 -0.11 -3.15
CA MET A 80 16.95 0.66 -1.94
C MET A 80 17.08 2.16 -2.23
N LYS A 81 17.66 2.55 -3.37
CA LYS A 81 17.78 3.95 -3.79
C LYS A 81 16.41 4.64 -3.87
N TYR A 82 15.43 3.98 -4.48
CA TYR A 82 14.06 4.51 -4.60
C TYR A 82 13.22 4.31 -3.33
N TRP A 83 13.67 3.51 -2.37
CA TRP A 83 13.03 3.35 -1.06
C TRP A 83 13.57 4.30 0.03
N LYS A 84 14.69 4.98 -0.26
CA LYS A 84 15.43 5.81 0.70
C LYS A 84 14.51 6.84 1.37
N GLY A 85 14.56 6.88 2.70
CA GLY A 85 13.77 7.81 3.52
C GLY A 85 12.55 7.18 4.21
N LEU A 86 12.10 5.99 3.80
CA LEU A 86 11.00 5.29 4.50
C LEU A 86 11.45 4.49 5.73
N GLY A 87 12.75 4.21 5.89
CA GLY A 87 13.27 3.32 6.93
C GLY A 87 12.79 1.87 6.76
N TYR A 88 13.23 0.98 7.67
CA TYR A 88 12.92 -0.46 7.62
C TYR A 88 13.08 -1.07 6.23
N TYR A 89 14.30 -1.00 5.68
CA TYR A 89 14.66 -1.48 4.34
C TYR A 89 14.38 -2.96 4.09
N SER A 90 14.22 -3.76 5.15
CA SER A 90 13.76 -5.15 5.04
C SER A 90 12.38 -5.28 4.38
N ARG A 91 11.53 -4.24 4.42
CA ARG A 91 10.26 -4.20 3.68
C ARG A 91 10.51 -4.17 2.17
N ALA A 92 11.46 -3.35 1.71
CA ALA A 92 11.79 -3.20 0.30
C ALA A 92 12.38 -4.51 -0.28
N THR A 93 13.28 -5.16 0.46
CA THR A 93 13.86 -6.44 0.03
C THR A 93 12.82 -7.57 -0.01
N LYS A 94 11.96 -7.68 1.02
CA LYS A 94 10.85 -8.65 1.03
C LYS A 94 9.84 -8.37 -0.09
N PHE A 95 9.56 -7.10 -0.38
CA PHE A 95 8.65 -6.70 -1.45
C PHE A 95 9.18 -7.11 -2.83
N LYS A 96 10.46 -6.85 -3.11
CA LYS A 96 11.13 -7.31 -4.33
C LYS A 96 11.07 -8.84 -4.48
N LYS A 97 11.39 -9.58 -3.42
CA LYS A 97 11.25 -11.05 -3.40
C LYS A 97 9.83 -11.52 -3.70
N GLY A 98 8.82 -10.81 -3.19
CA GLY A 98 7.43 -11.08 -3.52
C GLY A 98 7.13 -10.89 -5.02
N ALA A 99 7.68 -9.84 -5.63
CA ALA A 99 7.51 -9.57 -7.06
C ALA A 99 8.21 -10.64 -7.93
N GLU A 100 9.41 -11.07 -7.55
CA GLU A 100 10.12 -12.20 -8.18
C GLU A 100 9.28 -13.48 -8.16
N LEU A 101 8.67 -13.82 -7.02
CA LEU A 101 7.82 -15.01 -6.90
C LEU A 101 6.54 -14.90 -7.72
N LEU A 102 5.95 -13.70 -7.82
CA LEU A 102 4.73 -13.47 -8.59
C LEU A 102 4.99 -13.64 -10.09
N VAL A 103 6.07 -13.05 -10.60
CA VAL A 103 6.40 -13.07 -12.03
C VAL A 103 6.90 -14.45 -12.47
N ARG A 104 7.64 -15.19 -11.62
CA ARG A 104 8.07 -16.57 -11.93
C ARG A 104 6.92 -17.59 -12.01
N LYS A 105 5.78 -17.30 -11.39
CA LYS A 105 4.62 -18.21 -11.34
C LYS A 105 3.62 -18.02 -12.49
N ILE A 106 3.87 -17.04 -13.35
CA ILE A 106 3.09 -16.72 -14.55
C ILE A 106 3.90 -17.18 -15.76
#